data_AF-D5P3W8-F1
#
_entry.id   AF-D5P3W8-F1
#
_cell.length_a   1.000
_cell.length_b   1.000
_cell.length_c   1.000
_cell.angle_alpha   90.00
_cell.angle_beta   90.00
_cell.angle_gamma   90.00
#
_symmetry.space_group_name_H-M   'P 1'
#
loop_
_entity.id
_entity.type
_entity.pdbx_description
1 polymer ?
#
loop_
_entity_poly.entity_id
_entity_poly.type
_entity_poly.pdbx_seq_one_letter_code
_entity_poly.pdbx_strand_id
1 'polypeptide(L)'
;MTVDPRTPVLIGYGQVNHRDEIDPDKRSVEPVDLMAAAARQAADARVIAAVDSIRVVNILSAHYRDPGLLLGQRIGAAGFTTLYSPVGGNVPQSLVNQACLDIQRGSAGVVLLAGAETWRTRRGLRAKGGKLEWTVQDDSVPMAEVSGDDVPMAGDAEIRIRLDRPAYVYPLFEQALRIANGESVDDHRKRIGELWARFNAVAVDNPHAWIRKPVTAGEIWQPGPQNRMISWPYTKLMNSNNMVDQGAALVLTSVEQARRLQVPDDRWVFPHAGTDAHDTSAIAERDELHRSPAIRIGGGRALELAGLGVDELDYVDLYSCFPSAVQVAANELGLPVGDPARPLTVTGGLTFAGGPWSNYVMHSIATMAELLTANPGRRGLITANGGFLTKHSFGVYGTEPPAEFRWEDVQPAVDREPTREGLVEWEGVGTVEAWTTPFDREGRPEKAFLAVRTPEGSRTLALITDSAAAEATVSEDIGGAKVAVAADGSAALQ
;
A
#
# COMPACT_ATOMS: atom_id res chain seq x y z
N MET A 1 22.30 8.17 27.46
CA MET A 1 21.87 6.83 27.91
C MET A 1 22.65 5.79 27.14
N THR A 2 23.08 4.69 27.76
CA THR A 2 23.69 3.56 27.05
C THR A 2 22.59 2.79 26.33
N VAL A 3 22.62 2.79 24.99
CA VAL A 3 21.68 2.04 24.15
C VAL A 3 21.95 0.54 24.29
N ASP A 4 20.91 -0.28 24.44
CA ASP A 4 21.05 -1.75 24.44
C ASP A 4 21.76 -2.18 23.14
N PRO A 5 22.85 -2.96 23.21
CA PRO A 5 23.57 -3.45 22.03
C PRO A 5 22.68 -4.21 21.04
N ARG A 6 21.57 -4.80 21.48
CA ARG A 6 20.61 -5.54 20.65
C ARG A 6 19.48 -4.68 20.08
N THR A 7 19.43 -3.38 20.37
CA THR A 7 18.42 -2.49 19.79
C THR A 7 18.50 -2.54 18.26
N PRO A 8 17.39 -2.86 17.56
CA PRO A 8 17.36 -2.82 16.10
C PRO A 8 17.52 -1.40 15.57
N VAL A 9 18.24 -1.26 14.47
CA VAL A 9 18.51 0.01 13.81
C VAL A 9 18.55 -0.19 12.30
N LEU A 10 17.84 0.68 11.57
CA LEU A 10 17.93 0.82 10.12
C LEU A 10 19.20 1.62 9.80
N ILE A 11 20.13 0.99 9.10
CA ILE A 11 21.48 1.52 8.83
C ILE A 11 21.71 1.85 7.35
N GLY A 12 20.81 1.42 6.48
CA GLY A 12 20.91 1.62 5.04
C GLY A 12 19.55 1.61 4.37
N TYR A 13 19.38 2.50 3.40
CA TYR A 13 18.15 2.65 2.61
C TYR A 13 18.56 3.12 1.21
N GLY A 14 18.01 2.48 0.18
CA GLY A 14 18.36 2.75 -1.22
C GLY A 14 17.16 2.63 -2.13
N GLN A 15 17.10 3.47 -3.16
CA GLN A 15 15.92 3.62 -4.02
C GLN A 15 16.32 3.89 -5.47
N VAL A 16 15.84 3.05 -6.39
CA VAL A 16 16.19 3.11 -7.81
C VAL A 16 14.93 3.27 -8.66
N ASN A 17 15.03 4.14 -9.66
CA ASN A 17 14.06 4.28 -10.73
C ASN A 17 14.75 3.97 -12.06
N HIS A 18 14.17 3.10 -12.88
CA HIS A 18 14.66 2.81 -14.21
C HIS A 18 13.72 3.39 -15.26
N ARG A 19 14.17 4.40 -16.02
CA ARG A 19 13.34 5.15 -16.98
C ARG A 19 13.78 4.98 -18.43
N ASP A 20 14.73 4.10 -18.70
CA ASP A 20 15.33 3.96 -20.02
C ASP A 20 14.28 3.57 -21.07
N GLU A 21 14.64 3.79 -22.34
CA GLU A 21 13.79 3.41 -23.45
C GLU A 21 13.59 1.91 -23.49
N ILE A 22 12.33 1.50 -23.71
CA ILE A 22 11.98 0.09 -23.82
C ILE A 22 12.30 -0.39 -25.23
N ASP A 23 13.34 -1.21 -25.36
CA ASP A 23 13.85 -1.72 -26.63
C ASP A 23 13.71 -3.25 -26.68
N PRO A 24 12.89 -3.82 -27.58
CA PRO A 24 12.69 -5.26 -27.67
C PRO A 24 13.94 -6.03 -28.14
N ASP A 25 14.94 -5.35 -28.73
CA ASP A 25 16.16 -5.97 -29.24
C ASP A 25 17.30 -6.02 -28.19
N LYS A 26 17.07 -5.46 -27.00
CA LYS A 26 18.03 -5.46 -25.88
C LYS A 26 17.53 -6.25 -24.69
N ARG A 27 18.46 -6.82 -23.92
CA ARG A 27 18.14 -7.44 -22.63
C ARG A 27 17.47 -6.39 -21.74
N SER A 28 16.27 -6.71 -21.28
CA SER A 28 15.49 -5.86 -20.39
C SER A 28 16.03 -5.92 -18.97
N VAL A 29 15.87 -4.83 -18.21
CA VAL A 29 16.08 -4.86 -16.76
C VAL A 29 15.02 -5.76 -16.12
N GLU A 30 15.42 -6.60 -15.17
CA GLU A 30 14.51 -7.43 -14.40
C GLU A 30 14.41 -6.95 -12.94
N PRO A 31 13.37 -7.34 -12.17
CA PRO A 31 13.18 -6.88 -10.80
C PRO A 31 14.42 -7.07 -9.90
N VAL A 32 15.11 -8.20 -10.00
CA VAL A 32 16.28 -8.49 -9.16
C VAL A 32 17.49 -7.60 -9.52
N ASP A 33 17.57 -7.05 -10.75
CA ASP A 33 18.59 -6.03 -11.08
C ASP A 33 18.33 -4.74 -10.33
N LEU A 34 17.07 -4.31 -10.24
CA LEU A 34 16.68 -3.11 -9.51
C LEU A 34 16.89 -3.28 -8.01
N MET A 35 16.56 -4.45 -7.45
CA MET A 35 16.85 -4.77 -6.04
C MET A 35 18.35 -4.74 -5.76
N ALA A 36 19.18 -5.33 -6.63
CA ALA A 36 20.63 -5.32 -6.47
C ALA A 36 21.22 -3.92 -6.57
N ALA A 37 20.69 -3.07 -7.45
CA ALA A 37 21.08 -1.67 -7.54
C ALA A 37 20.68 -0.88 -6.28
N ALA A 38 19.46 -1.07 -5.78
CA ALA A 38 18.99 -0.44 -4.54
C ALA A 38 19.80 -0.89 -3.31
N ALA A 39 20.12 -2.18 -3.20
CA ALA A 39 20.94 -2.72 -2.11
C ALA A 39 22.36 -2.11 -2.09
N ARG A 40 22.97 -1.90 -3.27
CA ARG A 40 24.27 -1.23 -3.39
C ARG A 40 24.22 0.28 -3.10
N GLN A 41 23.06 0.91 -3.22
CA GLN A 41 22.87 2.29 -2.73
C GLN A 41 22.68 2.33 -1.21
N ALA A 42 21.98 1.34 -0.66
CA ALA A 42 21.70 1.26 0.77
C ALA A 42 22.96 1.02 1.60
N ALA A 43 23.88 0.18 1.12
CA ALA A 43 24.99 -0.34 1.91
C ALA A 43 26.31 -0.50 1.12
N ASP A 44 27.43 -0.33 1.82
CA ASP A 44 28.76 -0.62 1.29
C ASP A 44 29.04 -2.14 1.22
N ALA A 45 30.14 -2.52 0.57
CA ALA A 45 30.51 -3.93 0.39
C ALA A 45 30.74 -4.68 1.71
N ARG A 46 31.16 -3.99 2.77
CA ARG A 46 31.41 -4.60 4.09
C ARG A 46 30.09 -4.94 4.78
N VAL A 47 29.10 -4.07 4.70
CA VAL A 47 27.74 -4.35 5.21
C VAL A 47 27.08 -5.45 4.38
N ILE A 48 27.18 -5.40 3.05
CA ILE A 48 26.64 -6.46 2.16
C ILE A 48 27.23 -7.84 2.48
N ALA A 49 28.55 -7.91 2.72
CA ALA A 49 29.21 -9.15 3.08
C ALA A 49 28.77 -9.73 4.44
N ALA A 50 28.18 -8.90 5.31
CA ALA A 50 27.68 -9.30 6.61
C ALA A 50 26.20 -9.70 6.60
N VAL A 51 25.47 -9.49 5.49
CA VAL A 51 24.06 -9.86 5.36
C VAL A 51 23.89 -11.37 5.54
N ASP A 52 23.09 -11.76 6.53
CA ASP A 52 22.78 -13.16 6.85
C ASP A 52 21.31 -13.53 6.63
N SER A 53 20.45 -12.55 6.33
CA SER A 53 19.05 -12.77 5.98
C SER A 53 18.60 -11.81 4.87
N ILE A 54 18.09 -12.37 3.77
CA ILE A 54 17.54 -11.61 2.64
C ILE A 54 16.04 -11.85 2.55
N ARG A 55 15.24 -10.78 2.68
CA ARG A 55 13.78 -10.82 2.66
C ARG A 55 13.24 -10.06 1.46
N VAL A 56 12.58 -10.76 0.55
CA VAL A 56 12.12 -10.20 -0.71
C VAL A 56 10.61 -10.02 -0.71
N VAL A 57 10.17 -8.80 -1.02
CA VAL A 57 8.77 -8.47 -1.23
C VAL A 57 8.28 -9.09 -2.54
N ASN A 58 7.03 -9.57 -2.54
CA ASN A 58 6.39 -10.22 -3.67
C ASN A 58 6.53 -9.43 -4.99
N ILE A 59 6.87 -10.16 -6.06
CA ILE A 59 7.11 -9.65 -7.41
C ILE A 59 6.01 -10.18 -8.34
N LEU A 60 5.37 -9.27 -9.07
CA LEU A 60 4.32 -9.59 -10.04
C LEU A 60 4.82 -9.50 -11.48
N SER A 61 5.84 -8.69 -11.77
CA SER A 61 6.36 -8.52 -13.14
C SER A 61 7.11 -9.74 -13.67
N ALA A 62 7.75 -10.53 -12.81
CA ALA A 62 8.54 -11.71 -13.17
C ALA A 62 8.33 -12.85 -12.14
N HIS A 63 8.76 -14.06 -12.48
CA HIS A 63 8.63 -15.24 -11.63
C HIS A 63 9.99 -15.89 -11.36
N TYR A 64 10.24 -16.19 -10.09
CA TYR A 64 11.47 -16.79 -9.59
C TYR A 64 11.12 -17.94 -8.64
N ARG A 65 12.02 -18.92 -8.51
CA ARG A 65 11.88 -19.96 -7.48
C ARG A 65 12.30 -19.41 -6.12
N ASP A 66 13.44 -18.72 -6.09
CA ASP A 66 13.91 -17.96 -4.94
C ASP A 66 14.59 -16.65 -5.39
N PRO A 67 13.86 -15.52 -5.39
CA PRO A 67 14.43 -14.23 -5.77
C PRO A 67 15.44 -13.70 -4.74
N GLY A 68 15.34 -14.11 -3.46
CA GLY A 68 16.29 -13.73 -2.41
C GLY A 68 17.66 -14.36 -2.64
N LEU A 69 17.67 -15.64 -3.05
CA LEU A 69 18.90 -16.35 -3.41
C LEU A 69 19.59 -15.70 -4.60
N LEU A 70 18.82 -15.38 -5.65
CA LEU A 70 19.34 -14.71 -6.83
C LEU A 70 19.86 -13.30 -6.50
N LEU A 71 19.17 -12.56 -5.63
CA LEU A 71 19.62 -11.25 -5.17
C LEU A 71 20.96 -11.36 -4.43
N GLY A 72 21.07 -12.26 -3.46
CA GLY A 72 22.30 -12.48 -2.70
C GLY A 72 23.49 -12.82 -3.61
N GLN A 73 23.29 -13.67 -4.61
CA GLN A 73 24.30 -13.97 -5.63
C GLN A 73 24.73 -12.72 -6.42
N ARG A 74 23.79 -11.84 -6.81
CA ARG A 74 24.12 -10.62 -7.57
C ARG A 74 24.89 -9.60 -6.76
N ILE A 75 24.60 -9.47 -5.46
CA ILE A 75 25.29 -8.51 -4.59
C ILE A 75 26.56 -9.10 -3.97
N GLY A 76 26.82 -10.40 -4.14
CA GLY A 76 27.99 -11.07 -3.59
C GLY A 76 27.88 -11.36 -2.09
N ALA A 77 26.66 -11.46 -1.55
CA ALA A 77 26.42 -11.92 -0.19
C ALA A 77 26.70 -13.43 -0.10
N ALA A 78 27.14 -13.91 1.07
CA ALA A 78 27.44 -15.31 1.31
C ALA A 78 26.94 -15.74 2.69
N GLY A 79 26.44 -16.98 2.81
CA GLY A 79 26.02 -17.53 4.11
C GLY A 79 24.73 -16.91 4.66
N PHE A 80 23.74 -16.65 3.80
CA PHE A 80 22.46 -16.04 4.18
C PHE A 80 21.28 -17.01 4.03
N THR A 81 20.19 -16.71 4.72
CA THR A 81 18.86 -17.32 4.50
C THR A 81 17.97 -16.40 3.66
N THR A 82 16.94 -16.97 3.05
CA THR A 82 15.99 -16.25 2.20
C THR A 82 14.58 -16.36 2.75
N LEU A 83 13.80 -15.29 2.56
CA LEU A 83 12.37 -15.27 2.88
C LEU A 83 11.66 -14.46 1.79
N TYR A 84 10.52 -14.94 1.31
CA TYR A 84 9.72 -14.28 0.29
C TYR A 84 8.34 -13.90 0.85
N SER A 85 7.79 -12.75 0.48
CA SER A 85 6.51 -12.31 1.04
C SER A 85 5.30 -12.81 0.24
N PRO A 86 4.13 -12.93 0.88
CA PRO A 86 2.84 -12.95 0.17
C PRO A 86 2.56 -11.59 -0.49
N VAL A 87 1.48 -11.52 -1.26
CA VAL A 87 1.03 -10.28 -1.92
C VAL A 87 0.41 -9.32 -0.90
N GLY A 88 0.77 -8.04 -0.95
CA GLY A 88 0.10 -7.00 -0.16
C GLY A 88 0.98 -5.76 0.03
N GLY A 89 0.40 -4.57 0.02
CA GLY A 89 1.14 -3.33 0.29
C GLY A 89 1.56 -3.16 1.75
N ASN A 90 1.00 -3.96 2.68
CA ASN A 90 1.40 -3.95 4.09
C ASN A 90 2.75 -4.63 4.35
N VAL A 91 3.14 -5.57 3.47
CA VAL A 91 4.23 -6.52 3.76
C VAL A 91 5.60 -5.88 3.97
N PRO A 92 6.00 -4.74 3.34
CA PRO A 92 7.32 -4.18 3.62
C PRO A 92 7.47 -3.74 5.09
N GLN A 93 6.41 -3.18 5.69
CA GLN A 93 6.42 -2.79 7.10
C GLN A 93 6.36 -4.02 8.02
N SER A 94 5.53 -5.02 7.70
CA SER A 94 5.49 -6.28 8.47
C SER A 94 6.84 -7.00 8.46
N LEU A 95 7.56 -7.00 7.33
CA LEU A 95 8.92 -7.55 7.25
C LEU A 95 9.92 -6.76 8.09
N VAL A 96 9.78 -5.43 8.20
CA VAL A 96 10.62 -4.61 9.11
C VAL A 96 10.32 -4.97 10.57
N ASN A 97 9.04 -5.04 10.94
CA ASN A 97 8.62 -5.44 12.29
C ASN A 97 9.21 -6.80 12.68
N GLN A 98 9.10 -7.78 11.79
CA GLN A 98 9.67 -9.12 12.00
C GLN A 98 11.20 -9.09 12.06
N ALA A 99 11.88 -8.30 11.21
CA ALA A 99 13.33 -8.18 11.25
C ALA A 99 13.81 -7.58 12.58
N CYS A 100 13.11 -6.58 13.11
CA CYS A 100 13.40 -6.01 14.42
C CYS A 100 13.28 -7.05 15.54
N LEU A 101 12.21 -7.86 15.55
CA LEU A 101 12.03 -8.94 16.52
C LEU A 101 13.14 -9.99 16.42
N ASP A 102 13.52 -10.38 15.21
CA ASP A 102 14.56 -11.39 15.00
C ASP A 102 15.94 -10.89 15.44
N ILE A 103 16.25 -9.61 15.20
CA ILE A 103 17.47 -8.96 15.69
C ILE A 103 17.49 -8.90 17.22
N GLN A 104 16.39 -8.51 17.86
CA GLN A 104 16.29 -8.48 19.34
C GLN A 104 16.49 -9.87 19.96
N ARG A 105 15.95 -10.91 19.32
CA ARG A 105 16.08 -12.32 19.73
C ARG A 105 17.44 -12.91 19.41
N GLY A 106 18.24 -12.27 18.54
CA GLY A 106 19.51 -12.79 18.05
C GLY A 106 19.37 -13.92 17.03
N SER A 107 18.19 -14.08 16.40
CA SER A 107 17.97 -15.05 15.32
C SER A 107 18.38 -14.53 13.94
N ALA A 108 18.63 -13.22 13.80
CA ALA A 108 19.23 -12.61 12.62
C ALA A 108 20.22 -11.49 13.02
N GLY A 109 21.32 -11.36 12.28
CA GLY A 109 22.36 -10.36 12.53
C GLY A 109 22.22 -9.13 11.65
N VAL A 110 22.29 -9.30 10.33
CA VAL A 110 22.19 -8.21 9.34
C VAL A 110 21.17 -8.61 8.28
N VAL A 111 20.03 -7.92 8.29
CA VAL A 111 18.88 -8.25 7.45
C VAL A 111 18.79 -7.24 6.30
N LEU A 112 18.78 -7.76 5.06
CA LEU A 112 18.48 -7.00 3.85
C LEU A 112 17.02 -7.27 3.45
N LEU A 113 16.19 -6.23 3.45
CA LEU A 113 14.87 -6.26 2.83
C LEU A 113 14.98 -5.62 1.45
N ALA A 114 14.37 -6.24 0.43
CA ALA A 114 14.37 -5.68 -0.91
C ALA A 114 13.05 -5.97 -1.65
N GLY A 115 12.71 -5.10 -2.59
CA GLY A 115 11.59 -5.32 -3.49
C GLY A 115 11.70 -4.43 -4.72
N ALA A 116 11.09 -4.86 -5.81
CA ALA A 116 11.12 -4.14 -7.06
C ALA A 116 10.07 -4.66 -8.04
N GLU A 117 9.68 -3.79 -8.97
CA GLU A 117 8.83 -4.13 -10.10
C GLU A 117 9.39 -3.56 -11.40
N THR A 118 9.17 -4.27 -12.50
CA THR A 118 9.50 -3.85 -13.87
C THR A 118 8.25 -3.84 -14.75
N TRP A 119 7.13 -3.39 -14.19
CA TRP A 119 5.82 -3.53 -14.82
C TRP A 119 5.66 -2.61 -16.03
N ARG A 120 6.25 -1.41 -16.00
CA ARG A 120 6.30 -0.54 -17.18
C ARG A 120 7.05 -1.21 -18.32
N THR A 121 8.23 -1.77 -18.04
CA THR A 121 9.04 -2.47 -19.04
C THR A 121 8.29 -3.67 -19.61
N ARG A 122 7.71 -4.54 -18.74
CA ARG A 122 6.89 -5.68 -19.17
C ARG A 122 5.75 -5.28 -20.11
N ARG A 123 5.00 -4.22 -19.74
CA ARG A 123 3.85 -3.75 -20.54
C ARG A 123 4.28 -3.09 -21.84
N GLY A 124 5.36 -2.31 -21.82
CA GLY A 124 5.90 -1.66 -23.02
C GLY A 124 6.47 -2.65 -24.03
N LEU A 125 7.20 -3.68 -23.57
CA LEU A 125 7.70 -4.74 -24.45
C LEU A 125 6.54 -5.46 -25.15
N ARG A 126 5.51 -5.83 -24.38
CA ARG A 126 4.30 -6.47 -24.95
C ARG A 126 3.63 -5.60 -26.01
N ALA A 127 3.56 -4.29 -25.80
CA ALA A 127 2.99 -3.35 -26.78
C ALA A 127 3.84 -3.25 -28.06
N LYS A 128 5.15 -3.49 -27.97
CA LYS A 128 6.09 -3.55 -29.11
C LYS A 128 6.28 -4.97 -29.68
N GLY A 129 5.49 -5.96 -29.24
CA GLY A 129 5.59 -7.35 -29.71
C GLY A 129 6.69 -8.20 -29.04
N GLY A 130 7.43 -7.64 -28.06
CA GLY A 130 8.41 -8.35 -27.26
C GLY A 130 7.85 -8.93 -25.95
N LYS A 131 8.73 -9.50 -25.13
CA LYS A 131 8.42 -10.02 -23.78
C LYS A 131 9.51 -9.64 -22.80
N LEU A 132 9.15 -9.45 -21.52
CA LEU A 132 10.14 -9.30 -20.46
C LEU A 132 10.95 -10.60 -20.37
N GLU A 133 12.27 -10.49 -20.37
CA GLU A 133 13.18 -11.60 -20.09
C GLU A 133 13.75 -11.43 -18.68
N TRP A 134 13.76 -12.51 -17.92
CA TRP A 134 14.30 -12.54 -16.57
C TRP A 134 15.11 -13.83 -16.38
N THR A 135 15.94 -13.85 -15.35
CA THR A 135 16.78 -15.01 -15.04
C THR A 135 15.90 -16.19 -14.62
N VAL A 136 16.08 -17.33 -15.28
CA VAL A 136 15.39 -18.59 -14.95
C VAL A 136 16.22 -19.37 -13.94
N GLN A 137 15.61 -19.74 -12.82
CA GLN A 137 16.18 -20.70 -11.86
C GLN A 137 15.62 -22.08 -12.19
N ASP A 138 16.50 -23.05 -12.41
CA ASP A 138 16.10 -24.43 -12.66
C ASP A 138 15.61 -25.14 -11.39
N ASP A 139 15.09 -26.36 -11.55
CA ASP A 139 14.46 -27.13 -10.47
C ASP A 139 15.42 -27.57 -9.36
N SER A 140 16.74 -27.40 -9.52
CA SER A 140 17.70 -27.61 -8.43
C SER A 140 17.61 -26.54 -7.34
N VAL A 141 17.06 -25.37 -7.65
CA VAL A 141 16.79 -24.31 -6.67
C VAL A 141 15.48 -24.62 -5.94
N PRO A 142 15.43 -24.71 -4.60
CA PRO A 142 14.16 -24.84 -3.89
C PRO A 142 13.24 -23.63 -4.11
N MET A 143 11.94 -23.81 -3.89
CA MET A 143 11.04 -22.64 -3.77
C MET A 143 11.38 -21.89 -2.48
N ALA A 144 11.39 -20.56 -2.53
CA ALA A 144 11.61 -19.74 -1.36
C ALA A 144 10.56 -20.04 -0.28
N GLU A 145 11.01 -19.99 0.98
CA GLU A 145 10.12 -19.97 2.12
C GLU A 145 9.27 -18.69 2.09
N VAL A 146 7.96 -18.81 2.32
CA VAL A 146 7.02 -17.68 2.26
C VAL A 146 6.68 -17.20 3.67
N SER A 147 6.76 -15.89 3.91
CA SER A 147 6.45 -15.28 5.20
C SER A 147 4.94 -15.19 5.43
N GLY A 148 4.38 -16.20 6.08
CA GLY A 148 2.97 -16.23 6.46
C GLY A 148 2.02 -16.66 5.34
N ASP A 149 0.72 -16.61 5.64
CA ASP A 149 -0.33 -17.16 4.79
C ASP A 149 -0.95 -16.12 3.85
N ASP A 150 -1.42 -16.58 2.69
CA ASP A 150 -2.25 -15.76 1.80
C ASP A 150 -3.65 -15.57 2.41
N VAL A 151 -4.03 -14.31 2.64
CA VAL A 151 -5.38 -13.94 3.08
C VAL A 151 -6.26 -13.73 1.84
N PRO A 152 -7.45 -14.36 1.76
CA PRO A 152 -8.39 -14.14 0.67
C PRO A 152 -8.72 -12.66 0.48
N MET A 153 -8.60 -12.20 -0.76
CA MET A 153 -8.80 -10.79 -1.13
C MET A 153 -10.26 -10.40 -1.37
N ALA A 154 -11.13 -11.39 -1.59
CA ALA A 154 -12.55 -11.23 -1.89
C ALA A 154 -13.32 -12.39 -1.26
N GLY A 155 -14.51 -12.11 -0.71
CA GLY A 155 -15.44 -13.12 -0.23
C GLY A 155 -16.39 -13.60 -1.32
N ASP A 156 -17.28 -14.53 -0.96
CA ASP A 156 -18.19 -15.16 -1.91
C ASP A 156 -19.18 -14.17 -2.54
N ALA A 157 -19.62 -13.16 -1.80
CA ALA A 157 -20.52 -12.11 -2.30
C ALA A 157 -19.85 -11.24 -3.38
N GLU A 158 -18.58 -10.87 -3.18
CA GLU A 158 -17.78 -10.11 -4.14
C GLU A 158 -17.52 -10.93 -5.40
N ILE A 159 -17.14 -12.20 -5.23
CA ILE A 159 -16.85 -13.14 -6.33
C ILE A 159 -18.11 -13.33 -7.18
N ARG A 160 -19.28 -13.49 -6.55
CA ARG A 160 -20.57 -13.69 -7.24
C ARG A 160 -20.83 -12.62 -8.29
N ILE A 161 -20.64 -11.35 -7.93
CA ILE A 161 -20.90 -10.22 -8.84
C ILE A 161 -19.66 -9.76 -9.61
N ARG A 162 -18.50 -10.40 -9.38
CA ARG A 162 -17.18 -10.04 -9.96
C ARG A 162 -16.70 -8.65 -9.54
N LEU A 163 -16.86 -8.32 -8.27
CA LEU A 163 -16.28 -7.14 -7.63
C LEU A 163 -14.87 -7.49 -7.10
N ASP A 164 -13.90 -7.63 -8.00
CA ASP A 164 -12.59 -8.23 -7.70
C ASP A 164 -11.38 -7.29 -7.92
N ARG A 165 -11.61 -6.07 -8.42
CA ARG A 165 -10.53 -5.11 -8.73
C ARG A 165 -10.46 -3.99 -7.69
N PRO A 166 -9.26 -3.58 -7.25
CA PRO A 166 -9.12 -2.40 -6.39
C PRO A 166 -9.76 -1.14 -6.97
N ALA A 167 -9.66 -0.96 -8.30
CA ALA A 167 -10.26 0.17 -9.00
C ALA A 167 -11.80 0.17 -9.00
N TYR A 168 -12.45 -0.91 -8.58
CA TYR A 168 -13.90 -0.97 -8.37
C TYR A 168 -14.22 -0.84 -6.88
N VAL A 169 -13.48 -1.54 -6.02
CA VAL A 169 -13.74 -1.57 -4.57
C VAL A 169 -13.44 -0.24 -3.87
N TYR A 170 -12.27 0.37 -4.09
CA TYR A 170 -11.92 1.61 -3.37
C TYR A 170 -12.84 2.81 -3.67
N PRO A 171 -13.37 2.98 -4.89
CA PRO A 171 -14.43 3.96 -5.13
C PRO A 171 -15.72 3.70 -4.33
N LEU A 172 -16.04 2.43 -4.02
CA LEU A 172 -17.19 2.10 -3.16
C LEU A 172 -16.98 2.67 -1.74
N PHE A 173 -15.76 2.53 -1.19
CA PHE A 173 -15.40 3.14 0.09
C PHE A 173 -15.42 4.68 0.04
N GLU A 174 -15.03 5.26 -1.10
CA GLU A 174 -15.10 6.70 -1.32
C GLU A 174 -16.54 7.21 -1.27
N GLN A 175 -17.46 6.53 -1.96
CA GLN A 175 -18.88 6.87 -1.91
C GLN A 175 -19.45 6.69 -0.50
N ALA A 176 -19.06 5.64 0.22
CA ALA A 176 -19.46 5.44 1.61
C ALA A 176 -18.97 6.59 2.53
N LEU A 177 -17.71 7.03 2.37
CA LEU A 177 -17.15 8.18 3.09
C LEU A 177 -17.95 9.46 2.81
N ARG A 178 -18.21 9.76 1.54
CA ARG A 178 -19.00 10.93 1.15
C ARG A 178 -20.38 10.93 1.79
N ILE A 179 -21.09 9.80 1.69
CA ILE A 179 -22.45 9.64 2.21
C ILE A 179 -22.47 9.80 3.73
N ALA A 180 -21.52 9.17 4.43
CA ALA A 180 -21.39 9.28 5.88
C ALA A 180 -21.12 10.72 6.34
N ASN A 181 -20.36 11.49 5.55
CA ASN A 181 -20.09 12.90 5.82
C ASN A 181 -21.22 13.86 5.40
N GLY A 182 -22.26 13.38 4.72
CA GLY A 182 -23.34 14.22 4.18
C GLY A 182 -22.85 15.21 3.11
N GLU A 183 -21.75 14.91 2.41
CA GLU A 183 -21.17 15.79 1.40
C GLU A 183 -21.89 15.66 0.05
N SER A 184 -22.04 16.80 -0.65
CA SER A 184 -22.47 16.78 -2.05
C SER A 184 -21.40 16.08 -2.91
N VAL A 185 -21.83 15.45 -4.00
CA VAL A 185 -20.93 14.77 -4.94
C VAL A 185 -19.83 15.71 -5.47
N ASP A 186 -20.20 16.92 -5.89
CA ASP A 186 -19.24 17.86 -6.48
C ASP A 186 -18.26 18.43 -5.47
N ASP A 187 -18.72 18.76 -4.26
CA ASP A 187 -17.83 19.29 -3.22
C ASP A 187 -16.85 18.22 -2.75
N HIS A 188 -17.32 16.98 -2.61
CA HIS A 188 -16.48 15.85 -2.28
C HIS A 188 -15.38 15.64 -3.33
N ARG A 189 -15.74 15.60 -4.62
CA ARG A 189 -14.79 15.42 -5.73
C ARG A 189 -13.73 16.53 -5.78
N LYS A 190 -14.12 17.78 -5.57
CA LYS A 190 -13.17 18.90 -5.46
C LYS A 190 -12.22 18.71 -4.28
N ARG A 191 -12.74 18.37 -3.10
CA ARG A 191 -11.97 18.16 -1.87
C ARG A 191 -10.93 17.05 -2.03
N ILE A 192 -11.29 15.91 -2.62
CA ILE A 192 -10.31 14.84 -2.88
C ILE A 192 -9.33 15.20 -3.99
N GLY A 193 -9.72 16.02 -4.96
CA GLY A 193 -8.79 16.61 -5.93
C GLY A 193 -7.73 17.49 -5.25
N GLU A 194 -8.12 18.30 -4.27
CA GLU A 194 -7.20 19.12 -3.47
C GLU A 194 -6.28 18.28 -2.58
N LEU A 195 -6.82 17.25 -1.92
CA LEU A 195 -6.01 16.27 -1.19
C LEU A 195 -4.93 15.68 -2.10
N TRP A 196 -5.32 15.21 -3.28
CA TRP A 196 -4.39 14.59 -4.20
C TRP A 196 -3.38 15.57 -4.82
N ALA A 197 -3.76 16.84 -5.01
CA ALA A 197 -2.83 17.88 -5.43
C ALA A 197 -1.74 18.14 -4.38
N ARG A 198 -2.05 18.02 -3.08
CA ARG A 198 -1.03 18.09 -2.01
C ARG A 198 -0.06 16.91 -2.06
N PHE A 199 -0.55 15.70 -2.35
CA PHE A 199 0.31 14.53 -2.58
C PHE A 199 1.20 14.74 -3.81
N ASN A 200 0.66 15.29 -4.90
CA ASN A 200 1.46 15.63 -6.08
C ASN A 200 2.56 16.66 -5.74
N ALA A 201 2.26 17.69 -4.95
CA ALA A 201 3.25 18.69 -4.56
C ALA A 201 4.46 18.06 -3.85
N VAL A 202 4.23 17.12 -2.92
CA VAL A 202 5.32 16.35 -2.28
C VAL A 202 6.10 15.52 -3.32
N ALA A 203 5.41 14.88 -4.27
CA ALA A 203 6.07 14.10 -5.32
C ALA A 203 6.95 14.94 -6.25
N VAL A 204 6.61 16.21 -6.52
CA VAL A 204 7.42 17.09 -7.39
C VAL A 204 8.84 17.22 -6.83
N ASP A 205 8.95 17.42 -5.52
CA ASP A 205 10.22 17.64 -4.82
C ASP A 205 10.94 16.33 -4.47
N ASN A 206 10.23 15.20 -4.40
CA ASN A 206 10.84 13.89 -4.17
C ASN A 206 11.66 13.42 -5.39
N PRO A 207 13.00 13.26 -5.28
CA PRO A 207 13.84 12.78 -6.38
C PRO A 207 13.53 11.32 -6.80
N HIS A 208 12.93 10.54 -5.90
CA HIS A 208 12.55 9.15 -6.13
C HIS A 208 11.14 9.00 -6.71
N ALA A 209 10.35 10.07 -6.81
CA ALA A 209 9.02 9.99 -7.39
C ALA A 209 9.02 9.75 -8.91
N TRP A 210 8.05 8.96 -9.38
CA TRP A 210 7.90 8.64 -10.80
C TRP A 210 7.36 9.81 -11.62
N ILE A 211 6.28 10.45 -11.14
CA ILE A 211 5.62 11.61 -11.75
C ILE A 211 5.94 12.83 -10.88
N ARG A 212 6.86 13.65 -11.38
CA ARG A 212 7.31 14.89 -10.73
C ARG A 212 6.76 16.15 -11.41
N LYS A 213 5.79 15.99 -12.31
CA LYS A 213 5.11 17.10 -12.97
C LYS A 213 4.08 17.68 -11.99
N PRO A 214 4.05 19.00 -11.76
CA PRO A 214 2.96 19.64 -11.03
C PRO A 214 1.62 19.42 -11.73
N VAL A 215 0.59 19.04 -10.96
CA VAL A 215 -0.77 18.85 -11.43
C VAL A 215 -1.73 19.50 -10.44
N THR A 216 -2.64 20.32 -10.95
CA THR A 216 -3.63 21.03 -10.14
C THR A 216 -4.76 20.11 -9.69
N ALA A 217 -5.48 20.50 -8.63
CA ALA A 217 -6.65 19.76 -8.15
C ALA A 217 -7.69 19.55 -9.26
N GLY A 218 -7.99 20.59 -10.04
CA GLY A 218 -8.93 20.53 -11.17
C GLY A 218 -8.53 19.53 -12.24
N GLU A 219 -7.25 19.51 -12.63
CA GLU A 219 -6.72 18.50 -13.57
C GLU A 219 -6.79 17.07 -13.03
N ILE A 220 -6.75 16.90 -11.71
CA ILE A 220 -6.82 15.57 -11.07
C ILE A 220 -8.26 15.06 -11.00
N TRP A 221 -9.22 15.84 -10.51
CA TRP A 221 -10.58 15.31 -10.30
C TRP A 221 -11.49 15.36 -11.53
N GLN A 222 -11.18 16.22 -12.51
CA GLN A 222 -11.95 16.32 -13.74
C GLN A 222 -11.41 15.37 -14.82
N PRO A 223 -12.31 14.73 -15.60
CA PRO A 223 -11.88 13.92 -16.72
C PRO A 223 -11.26 14.79 -17.82
N GLY A 224 -10.21 14.28 -18.46
CA GLY A 224 -9.56 14.93 -19.59
C GLY A 224 -8.79 13.95 -20.47
N PRO A 225 -8.18 14.42 -21.58
CA PRO A 225 -7.55 13.53 -22.57
C PRO A 225 -6.48 12.59 -22.01
N GLN A 226 -5.77 13.01 -20.97
CA GLN A 226 -4.73 12.21 -20.30
C GLN A 226 -5.18 11.65 -18.93
N ASN A 227 -6.39 12.01 -18.49
CA ASN A 227 -6.95 11.70 -17.18
C ASN A 227 -8.41 11.24 -17.29
N ARG A 228 -8.67 10.19 -18.07
CA ARG A 228 -10.02 9.62 -18.23
C ARG A 228 -10.60 9.12 -16.89
N MET A 229 -11.92 8.97 -16.83
CA MET A 229 -12.58 8.19 -15.77
C MET A 229 -12.12 6.74 -15.77
N ILE A 230 -11.94 6.15 -14.59
CA ILE A 230 -11.69 4.71 -14.40
C ILE A 230 -12.94 4.06 -13.85
N SER A 231 -13.37 4.54 -12.69
CA SER A 231 -14.63 4.19 -12.04
C SER A 231 -15.08 5.41 -11.29
N TRP A 232 -16.36 5.74 -11.33
CA TRP A 232 -16.90 6.85 -10.56
C TRP A 232 -16.61 6.66 -9.05
N PRO A 233 -16.08 7.67 -8.32
CA PRO A 233 -15.81 9.05 -8.74
C PRO A 233 -14.36 9.33 -9.19
N TYR A 234 -13.53 8.30 -9.36
CA TYR A 234 -12.10 8.40 -9.66
C TYR A 234 -11.74 8.45 -11.15
N THR A 235 -10.99 9.49 -11.48
CA THR A 235 -10.19 9.59 -12.70
C THR A 235 -8.89 8.79 -12.58
N LYS A 236 -8.17 8.63 -13.69
CA LYS A 236 -6.88 7.91 -13.74
C LYS A 236 -5.86 8.44 -12.72
N LEU A 237 -5.78 9.75 -12.49
CA LEU A 237 -4.85 10.36 -11.54
C LEU A 237 -5.28 10.19 -10.08
N MET A 238 -6.43 9.62 -9.79
CA MET A 238 -6.85 9.24 -8.43
C MET A 238 -6.65 7.74 -8.15
N ASN A 239 -5.94 7.04 -9.04
CA ASN A 239 -5.63 5.62 -8.92
C ASN A 239 -4.11 5.44 -8.79
N SER A 240 -3.70 4.38 -8.09
CA SER A 240 -2.29 3.99 -7.99
C SER A 240 -1.64 3.80 -9.37
N ASN A 241 -0.38 4.24 -9.49
CA ASN A 241 0.39 4.13 -10.72
C ASN A 241 1.34 2.93 -10.65
N ASN A 242 0.89 1.77 -11.12
CA ASN A 242 1.74 0.60 -11.26
C ASN A 242 2.55 0.55 -12.57
N MET A 243 2.48 1.59 -13.42
CA MET A 243 3.25 1.67 -14.67
C MET A 243 4.64 2.26 -14.43
N VAL A 244 5.40 1.57 -13.57
CA VAL A 244 6.72 1.99 -13.09
C VAL A 244 7.73 0.85 -13.12
N ASP A 245 9.00 1.20 -13.22
CA ASP A 245 10.12 0.29 -12.99
C ASP A 245 10.95 0.85 -11.80
N GLN A 246 10.69 0.35 -10.60
CA GLN A 246 11.26 0.87 -9.35
C GLN A 246 11.72 -0.25 -8.44
N GLY A 247 12.77 -0.01 -7.68
CA GLY A 247 13.26 -0.92 -6.63
C GLY A 247 13.70 -0.16 -5.40
N ALA A 248 13.54 -0.79 -4.23
CA ALA A 248 14.02 -0.28 -2.95
C ALA A 248 14.70 -1.39 -2.16
N ALA A 249 15.59 -0.99 -1.25
CA ALA A 249 16.24 -1.88 -0.32
C ALA A 249 16.45 -1.18 1.03
N LEU A 250 16.31 -1.94 2.12
CA LEU A 250 16.52 -1.51 3.49
C LEU A 250 17.47 -2.49 4.18
N VAL A 251 18.40 -1.98 5.01
CA VAL A 251 19.32 -2.81 5.79
C VAL A 251 19.14 -2.53 7.27
N LEU A 252 18.74 -3.54 8.02
CA LEU A 252 18.55 -3.49 9.47
C LEU A 252 19.56 -4.38 10.18
N THR A 253 20.02 -3.95 11.34
CA THR A 253 20.90 -4.74 12.20
C THR A 253 20.77 -4.30 13.66
N SER A 254 21.52 -4.87 14.58
CA SER A 254 21.61 -4.38 15.96
C SER A 254 22.61 -3.23 16.08
N VAL A 255 22.46 -2.37 17.09
CA VAL A 255 23.43 -1.30 17.40
C VAL A 255 24.86 -1.85 17.55
N GLU A 256 25.02 -3.03 18.16
CA GLU A 256 26.33 -3.70 18.27
C GLU A 256 26.94 -4.00 16.91
N GLN A 257 26.18 -4.62 16.00
CA GLN A 257 26.66 -4.97 14.68
C GLN A 257 26.87 -3.72 13.82
N ALA A 258 26.01 -2.70 13.92
CA ALA A 258 26.21 -1.42 13.23
C ALA A 258 27.56 -0.77 13.60
N ARG A 259 27.92 -0.80 14.90
CA ARG A 259 29.24 -0.34 15.39
C ARG A 259 30.38 -1.20 14.90
N ARG A 260 30.22 -2.54 14.94
CA ARG A 260 31.24 -3.49 14.44
C ARG A 260 31.51 -3.31 12.95
N LEU A 261 30.46 -3.05 12.18
CA LEU A 261 30.51 -2.73 10.76
C LEU A 261 30.91 -1.27 10.50
N GLN A 262 31.17 -0.47 11.54
CA GLN A 262 31.59 0.93 11.47
C GLN A 262 30.67 1.76 10.57
N VAL A 263 29.37 1.54 10.67
CA VAL A 263 28.38 2.40 10.02
C VAL A 263 28.29 3.70 10.83
N PRO A 264 28.45 4.87 10.20
CA PRO A 264 28.25 6.17 10.85
C PRO A 264 26.87 6.27 11.52
N ASP A 265 26.85 6.80 12.75
CA ASP A 265 25.63 6.92 13.57
C ASP A 265 24.66 8.00 13.07
N ASP A 266 25.16 8.98 12.32
CA ASP A 266 24.35 9.98 11.62
C ASP A 266 23.43 9.40 10.52
N ARG A 267 23.62 8.13 10.14
CA ARG A 267 22.75 7.40 9.21
C ARG A 267 21.70 6.54 9.89
N TRP A 268 21.74 6.44 11.22
CA TRP A 268 20.92 5.48 11.95
C TRP A 268 19.50 6.01 12.16
N VAL A 269 18.53 5.16 11.83
CA VAL A 269 17.12 5.40 12.14
C VAL A 269 16.62 4.21 12.96
N PHE A 270 16.03 4.51 14.10
CA PHE A 270 15.49 3.50 15.00
C PHE A 270 14.00 3.31 14.69
N PRO A 271 13.57 2.06 14.46
CA PRO A 271 12.18 1.67 14.67
C PRO A 271 11.88 1.74 16.17
N HIS A 272 10.84 2.48 16.55
CA HIS A 272 10.38 2.62 17.95
C HIS A 272 9.34 1.57 18.28
N ALA A 273 8.35 1.46 17.42
CA ALA A 273 7.27 0.51 17.59
C ALA A 273 6.70 0.08 16.24
N GLY A 274 6.05 -1.07 16.23
CA GLY A 274 5.22 -1.52 15.12
C GLY A 274 4.04 -2.34 15.60
N THR A 275 3.02 -2.44 14.76
CA THR A 275 1.86 -3.31 14.98
C THR A 275 1.41 -3.89 13.65
N ASP A 276 0.72 -5.01 13.72
CA ASP A 276 0.08 -5.65 12.57
C ASP A 276 -1.36 -6.04 12.94
N ALA A 277 -2.27 -5.90 11.97
CA ALA A 277 -3.67 -6.26 12.13
C ALA A 277 -4.38 -6.39 10.78
N HIS A 278 -5.45 -7.14 10.73
CA HIS A 278 -6.33 -7.27 9.59
C HIS A 278 -7.76 -6.85 9.94
N ASP A 279 -8.40 -6.14 9.00
CA ASP A 279 -9.82 -5.82 9.00
C ASP A 279 -10.64 -7.01 8.50
N THR A 280 -11.97 -6.92 8.58
CA THR A 280 -12.86 -7.94 8.00
C THR A 280 -12.58 -8.10 6.51
N SER A 281 -12.26 -9.34 6.10
CA SER A 281 -11.80 -9.67 4.75
C SER A 281 -12.89 -9.47 3.70
N ALA A 282 -14.10 -9.98 3.96
CA ALA A 282 -15.25 -9.76 3.09
C ALA A 282 -15.78 -8.33 3.29
N ILE A 283 -15.85 -7.57 2.20
CA ILE A 283 -16.39 -6.21 2.16
C ILE A 283 -17.86 -6.23 2.56
N ALA A 284 -18.60 -7.26 2.11
CA ALA A 284 -20.00 -7.44 2.49
C ALA A 284 -20.20 -7.51 4.02
N GLU A 285 -19.22 -8.02 4.76
CA GLU A 285 -19.30 -8.26 6.20
C GLU A 285 -18.74 -7.12 7.07
N ARG A 286 -18.14 -6.09 6.50
CA ARG A 286 -17.67 -4.93 7.29
C ARG A 286 -18.83 -4.24 7.97
N ASP A 287 -18.69 -3.81 9.21
CA ASP A 287 -19.79 -3.06 9.85
C ASP A 287 -20.13 -1.79 9.02
N GLU A 288 -19.11 -0.96 8.80
CA GLU A 288 -19.17 0.27 8.03
C GLU A 288 -18.10 0.33 6.95
N LEU A 289 -18.49 0.62 5.70
CA LEU A 289 -17.57 0.62 4.54
C LEU A 289 -16.56 1.78 4.54
N HIS A 290 -16.82 2.81 5.33
CA HIS A 290 -16.03 4.04 5.41
C HIS A 290 -15.13 4.09 6.66
N ARG A 291 -15.04 2.98 7.39
CA ARG A 291 -14.29 2.82 8.65
C ARG A 291 -13.29 1.69 8.54
N SER A 292 -12.30 1.68 9.43
CA SER A 292 -11.37 0.56 9.59
C SER A 292 -10.97 0.43 11.05
N PRO A 293 -11.59 -0.49 11.81
CA PRO A 293 -11.20 -0.77 13.19
C PRO A 293 -9.73 -1.22 13.30
N ALA A 294 -9.23 -1.95 12.29
CA ALA A 294 -7.84 -2.39 12.23
C ALA A 294 -6.87 -1.20 12.17
N ILE A 295 -7.18 -0.14 11.40
CA ILE A 295 -6.33 1.06 11.38
C ILE A 295 -6.40 1.80 12.71
N ARG A 296 -7.61 2.01 13.24
CA ARG A 296 -7.81 2.72 14.52
C ARG A 296 -7.05 2.05 15.67
N ILE A 297 -7.21 0.74 15.82
CA ILE A 297 -6.59 -0.05 16.89
C ILE A 297 -5.10 -0.20 16.64
N GLY A 298 -4.70 -0.62 15.44
CA GLY A 298 -3.29 -0.86 15.09
C GLY A 298 -2.44 0.39 15.15
N GLY A 299 -2.86 1.48 14.50
CA GLY A 299 -2.10 2.72 14.51
C GLY A 299 -2.12 3.40 15.88
N GLY A 300 -3.26 3.40 16.59
CA GLY A 300 -3.33 3.90 17.96
C GLY A 300 -2.37 3.15 18.89
N ARG A 301 -2.33 1.82 18.80
CA ARG A 301 -1.42 1.00 19.60
C ARG A 301 0.04 1.20 19.23
N ALA A 302 0.38 1.39 17.95
CA ALA A 302 1.76 1.69 17.54
C ALA A 302 2.26 3.02 18.16
N LEU A 303 1.41 4.04 18.21
CA LEU A 303 1.74 5.33 18.85
C LEU A 303 1.88 5.17 20.37
N GLU A 304 0.98 4.45 21.02
CA GLU A 304 1.06 4.16 22.46
C GLU A 304 2.35 3.41 22.82
N LEU A 305 2.71 2.38 22.04
CA LEU A 305 3.96 1.62 22.23
C LEU A 305 5.21 2.48 22.04
N ALA A 306 5.16 3.47 21.14
CA ALA A 306 6.22 4.46 20.95
C ALA A 306 6.23 5.57 22.01
N GLY A 307 5.19 5.65 22.86
CA GLY A 307 5.03 6.70 23.86
C GLY A 307 4.72 8.08 23.28
N LEU A 308 3.99 8.13 22.15
CA LEU A 308 3.66 9.36 21.43
C LEU A 308 2.14 9.53 21.28
N GLY A 309 1.70 10.79 21.28
CA GLY A 309 0.42 11.20 20.73
C GLY A 309 0.52 11.49 19.22
N VAL A 310 -0.61 11.45 18.51
CA VAL A 310 -0.66 11.73 17.06
C VAL A 310 -0.18 13.14 16.70
N ASP A 311 -0.37 14.12 17.58
CA ASP A 311 0.05 15.51 17.37
C ASP A 311 1.57 15.72 17.53
N GLU A 312 2.28 14.72 18.05
CA GLU A 312 3.75 14.73 18.20
C GLU A 312 4.47 14.17 16.96
N LEU A 313 3.72 13.75 15.94
CA LEU A 313 4.28 13.27 14.66
C LEU A 313 4.64 14.45 13.76
N ASP A 314 5.92 14.54 13.38
CA ASP A 314 6.41 15.52 12.41
C ASP A 314 6.17 15.10 10.96
N TYR A 315 6.29 13.79 10.70
CA TYR A 315 6.18 13.22 9.36
C TYR A 315 5.21 12.04 9.34
N VAL A 316 4.39 11.98 8.30
CA VAL A 316 3.42 10.90 8.10
C VAL A 316 3.47 10.44 6.65
N ASP A 317 3.46 9.13 6.44
CA ASP A 317 3.11 8.55 5.16
C ASP A 317 1.93 7.58 5.30
N LEU A 318 0.77 8.05 4.85
CA LEU A 318 -0.42 7.23 4.74
C LEU A 318 -0.39 6.44 3.44
N TYR A 319 -0.63 5.13 3.52
CA TYR A 319 -0.73 4.29 2.32
C TYR A 319 -1.84 4.80 1.41
N SER A 320 -1.49 5.10 0.15
CA SER A 320 -2.26 6.02 -0.69
C SER A 320 -2.57 5.46 -2.07
N CYS A 321 -3.02 4.21 -2.14
CA CYS A 321 -3.45 3.60 -3.41
C CYS A 321 -4.62 4.36 -4.06
N PHE A 322 -5.50 4.94 -3.22
CA PHE A 322 -6.67 5.73 -3.59
C PHE A 322 -6.95 6.79 -2.51
N PRO A 323 -7.64 7.90 -2.86
CA PRO A 323 -8.08 8.91 -1.88
C PRO A 323 -8.79 8.35 -0.66
N SER A 324 -9.71 7.39 -0.85
CA SER A 324 -10.46 6.74 0.23
C SER A 324 -9.55 6.10 1.26
N ALA A 325 -8.46 5.45 0.84
CA ALA A 325 -7.54 4.82 1.77
C ALA A 325 -6.89 5.84 2.73
N VAL A 326 -6.49 7.00 2.17
CA VAL A 326 -5.89 8.09 2.94
C VAL A 326 -6.92 8.71 3.87
N GLN A 327 -8.15 8.92 3.39
CA GLN A 327 -9.22 9.52 4.19
C GLN A 327 -9.63 8.62 5.36
N VAL A 328 -9.86 7.32 5.11
CA VAL A 328 -10.16 6.37 6.19
C VAL A 328 -9.02 6.35 7.19
N ALA A 329 -7.77 6.21 6.74
CA ALA A 329 -6.63 6.14 7.64
C ALA A 329 -6.47 7.43 8.47
N ALA A 330 -6.59 8.60 7.83
CA ALA A 330 -6.48 9.87 8.52
C ALA A 330 -7.58 10.05 9.57
N ASN A 331 -8.83 9.70 9.22
CA ASN A 331 -9.96 9.79 10.15
C ASN A 331 -9.80 8.86 11.35
N GLU A 332 -9.39 7.60 11.13
CA GLU A 332 -9.22 6.62 12.22
C GLU A 332 -8.04 6.94 13.13
N LEU A 333 -7.02 7.64 12.63
CA LEU A 333 -5.85 8.07 13.40
C LEU A 333 -6.00 9.47 14.02
N GLY A 334 -7.05 10.21 13.67
CA GLY A 334 -7.23 11.60 14.11
C GLY A 334 -6.33 12.62 13.40
N LEU A 335 -5.85 12.31 12.20
CA LEU A 335 -5.04 13.21 11.38
C LEU A 335 -5.93 14.12 10.51
N PRO A 336 -5.74 15.45 10.49
CA PRO A 336 -6.51 16.33 9.62
C PRO A 336 -6.12 16.15 8.14
N VAL A 337 -7.08 15.77 7.30
CA VAL A 337 -6.89 15.58 5.84
C VAL A 337 -6.50 16.87 5.09
N GLY A 338 -6.87 18.02 5.66
CA GLY A 338 -6.71 19.34 5.07
C GLY A 338 -5.51 20.14 5.55
N ASP A 339 -4.70 19.63 6.48
CA ASP A 339 -3.62 20.42 7.11
C ASP A 339 -2.43 20.59 6.14
N PRO A 340 -2.14 21.81 5.67
CA PRO A 340 -1.00 22.06 4.79
C PRO A 340 0.35 22.00 5.54
N ALA A 341 0.36 22.15 6.86
CA ALA A 341 1.57 22.11 7.67
C ALA A 341 2.06 20.68 7.92
N ARG A 342 1.16 19.69 7.81
CA ARG A 342 1.48 18.26 7.97
C ARG A 342 0.92 17.45 6.79
N PRO A 343 1.64 17.41 5.66
CA PRO A 343 1.29 16.54 4.55
C PRO A 343 1.14 15.08 5.01
N LEU A 344 0.13 14.37 4.50
CA LEU A 344 -0.13 12.96 4.83
C LEU A 344 0.73 11.98 4.02
N THR A 345 1.81 12.47 3.42
CA THR A 345 2.80 11.67 2.68
C THR A 345 4.16 12.33 2.75
N VAL A 346 5.20 11.51 2.80
CA VAL A 346 6.59 11.94 2.59
C VAL A 346 7.08 11.62 1.18
N THR A 347 6.42 10.70 0.48
CA THR A 347 6.82 10.26 -0.86
C THR A 347 6.09 10.98 -1.99
N GLY A 348 4.86 11.44 -1.72
CA GLY A 348 3.90 11.89 -2.73
C GLY A 348 2.89 10.83 -3.16
N GLY A 349 2.91 9.65 -2.54
CA GLY A 349 1.90 8.60 -2.67
C GLY A 349 1.91 7.77 -3.95
N LEU A 350 1.18 6.65 -3.95
CA LEU A 350 1.28 5.62 -5.01
C LEU A 350 0.90 6.12 -6.42
N THR A 351 0.13 7.20 -6.52
CA THR A 351 -0.18 7.81 -7.82
C THR A 351 1.05 8.47 -8.43
N PHE A 352 1.76 9.28 -7.65
CA PHE A 352 2.79 10.18 -8.15
C PHE A 352 4.20 9.66 -7.87
N ALA A 353 4.47 9.20 -6.64
CA ALA A 353 5.72 8.54 -6.30
C ALA A 353 5.93 7.25 -7.12
N GLY A 354 4.82 6.60 -7.48
CA GLY A 354 4.79 5.30 -8.15
C GLY A 354 4.39 4.20 -7.18
N GLY A 355 3.62 3.23 -7.67
CA GLY A 355 3.11 2.10 -6.90
C GLY A 355 3.66 0.79 -7.47
N PRO A 356 4.90 0.37 -7.13
CA PRO A 356 5.47 -0.90 -7.56
C PRO A 356 4.81 -2.07 -6.81
N TRP A 357 3.52 -2.27 -7.07
CA TRP A 357 2.64 -3.27 -6.46
C TRP A 357 2.79 -3.34 -4.93
N SER A 358 3.33 -4.43 -4.40
CA SER A 358 3.47 -4.67 -2.97
C SER A 358 4.58 -3.81 -2.32
N ASN A 359 5.45 -3.16 -3.10
CA ASN A 359 6.70 -2.58 -2.60
C ASN A 359 6.67 -1.05 -2.35
N TYR A 360 5.53 -0.36 -2.48
CA TYR A 360 5.47 1.09 -2.23
C TYR A 360 6.01 1.47 -0.83
N VAL A 361 5.63 0.72 0.21
CA VAL A 361 5.96 1.09 1.59
C VAL A 361 7.47 1.01 1.87
N MET A 362 8.22 0.19 1.13
CA MET A 362 9.68 0.18 1.25
C MET A 362 10.30 1.52 0.81
N HIS A 363 9.77 2.14 -0.26
CA HIS A 363 10.15 3.49 -0.68
C HIS A 363 9.74 4.54 0.36
N SER A 364 8.58 4.34 1.00
CA SER A 364 8.10 5.20 2.07
C SER A 364 9.02 5.19 3.29
N ILE A 365 9.43 4.01 3.75
CA ILE A 365 10.38 3.85 4.86
C ILE A 365 11.75 4.44 4.50
N ALA A 366 12.25 4.22 3.27
CA ALA A 366 13.51 4.79 2.82
C ALA A 366 13.48 6.34 2.80
N THR A 367 12.42 6.92 2.24
CA THR A 367 12.24 8.38 2.19
C THR A 367 12.06 8.98 3.60
N MET A 368 11.35 8.28 4.48
CA MET A 368 11.21 8.67 5.88
C MET A 368 12.57 8.66 6.59
N ALA A 369 13.41 7.65 6.35
CA ALA A 369 14.74 7.56 6.93
C ALA A 369 15.65 8.72 6.48
N GLU A 370 15.59 9.10 5.20
CA GLU A 370 16.29 10.27 4.65
C GLU A 370 15.83 11.57 5.34
N LEU A 371 14.52 11.76 5.51
CA LEU A 371 13.98 12.94 6.19
C LEU A 371 14.36 13.02 7.67
N LEU A 372 14.31 11.89 8.39
CA LEU A 372 14.65 11.81 9.81
C LEU A 372 16.14 12.05 10.06
N THR A 373 17.02 11.47 9.24
CA THR A 373 18.46 11.70 9.36
C THR A 373 18.85 13.12 9.00
N ALA A 374 18.17 13.75 8.02
CA ALA A 374 18.33 15.17 7.71
C ALA A 374 17.76 16.10 8.81
N ASN A 375 16.86 15.60 9.66
CA ASN A 375 16.20 16.37 10.73
C ASN A 375 16.12 15.57 12.03
N PRO A 376 17.26 15.33 12.71
CA PRO A 376 17.29 14.57 13.95
C PRO A 376 16.36 15.17 15.02
N GLY A 377 15.78 14.33 15.86
CA GLY A 377 14.79 14.72 16.88
C GLY A 377 13.33 14.55 16.45
N ARG A 378 13.09 14.38 15.15
CA ARG A 378 11.73 14.26 14.60
C ARG A 378 11.19 12.83 14.68
N ARG A 379 9.86 12.71 14.64
CA ARG A 379 9.12 11.44 14.63
C ARG A 379 8.33 11.22 13.36
N GLY A 380 8.46 10.02 12.82
CA GLY A 380 7.78 9.59 11.60
C GLY A 380 6.81 8.44 11.83
N LEU A 381 5.63 8.50 11.22
CA LEU A 381 4.69 7.38 11.15
C LEU A 381 4.57 6.88 9.70
N ILE A 382 4.68 5.57 9.54
CA ILE A 382 4.37 4.86 8.30
C ILE A 382 3.15 3.98 8.53
N THR A 383 2.19 4.07 7.61
CA THR A 383 1.08 3.10 7.53
C THR A 383 1.20 2.30 6.25
N ALA A 384 0.89 1.02 6.33
CA ALA A 384 1.06 0.08 5.24
C ALA A 384 -0.25 -0.69 5.06
N ASN A 385 -0.84 -0.63 3.88
CA ASN A 385 -2.13 -1.28 3.59
C ASN A 385 -1.99 -2.31 2.46
N GLY A 386 -2.53 -3.51 2.69
CA GLY A 386 -2.72 -4.57 1.71
C GLY A 386 -4.20 -4.91 1.54
N GLY A 387 -4.58 -5.38 0.36
CA GLY A 387 -5.96 -5.72 0.09
C GLY A 387 -6.85 -4.52 -0.16
N PHE A 388 -8.09 -4.60 0.33
CA PHE A 388 -9.10 -3.57 0.19
C PHE A 388 -9.31 -2.84 1.53
N LEU A 389 -8.27 -2.25 2.13
CA LEU A 389 -8.26 -1.90 3.56
C LEU A 389 -8.33 -3.12 4.47
N THR A 390 -7.75 -4.24 4.02
CA THR A 390 -7.88 -5.53 4.71
C THR A 390 -6.69 -5.81 5.61
N LYS A 391 -5.46 -5.56 5.16
CA LYS A 391 -4.25 -5.90 5.93
C LYS A 391 -3.47 -4.64 6.25
N HIS A 392 -3.09 -4.47 7.51
CA HIS A 392 -2.46 -3.26 7.99
C HIS A 392 -1.20 -3.56 8.78
N SER A 393 -0.18 -2.73 8.56
CA SER A 393 1.04 -2.75 9.35
C SER A 393 1.50 -1.31 9.59
N PHE A 394 2.02 -1.06 10.78
CA PHE A 394 2.39 0.28 11.24
C PHE A 394 3.83 0.29 11.72
N GLY A 395 4.51 1.43 11.53
CA GLY A 395 5.86 1.66 12.03
C GLY A 395 6.06 3.09 12.48
N VAL A 396 6.61 3.27 13.68
CA VAL A 396 7.05 4.57 14.21
C VAL A 396 8.57 4.63 14.19
N TYR A 397 9.13 5.74 13.69
CA TYR A 397 10.56 5.89 13.43
C TYR A 397 11.12 7.20 13.99
N GLY A 398 12.41 7.22 14.33
CA GLY A 398 13.17 8.44 14.61
C GLY A 398 14.67 8.19 14.78
N THR A 399 15.44 9.24 15.06
CA THR A 399 16.91 9.16 15.18
C THR A 399 17.38 8.89 16.60
N GLU A 400 16.58 9.20 17.61
CA GLU A 400 16.93 8.87 19.00
C GLU A 400 16.58 7.41 19.27
N PRO A 401 17.47 6.65 19.92
CA PRO A 401 17.20 5.26 20.27
C PRO A 401 16.01 5.17 21.24
N PRO A 402 15.05 4.25 21.02
CA PRO A 402 14.03 3.94 22.01
C PRO A 402 14.67 3.20 23.20
N ALA A 403 13.92 3.11 24.32
CA ALA A 403 14.31 2.23 25.42
C ALA A 403 14.37 0.76 24.97
N GLU A 404 13.39 0.34 24.16
CA GLU A 404 13.34 -0.92 23.44
C GLU A 404 12.45 -0.74 22.20
N PHE A 405 12.70 -1.51 21.13
CA PHE A 405 11.69 -1.65 20.08
C PHE A 405 10.55 -2.52 20.60
N ARG A 406 9.30 -2.10 20.38
CA ARG A 406 8.11 -2.82 20.83
C ARG A 406 7.22 -3.19 19.65
N TRP A 407 6.66 -4.40 19.67
CA TRP A 407 5.73 -4.84 18.66
C TRP A 407 4.58 -5.63 19.27
N GLU A 408 3.39 -5.47 18.69
CA GLU A 408 2.20 -6.20 19.09
C GLU A 408 1.33 -6.57 17.88
N ASP A 409 0.94 -7.84 17.80
CA ASP A 409 -0.20 -8.29 16.99
C ASP A 409 -1.49 -7.93 17.72
N VAL A 410 -2.24 -6.99 17.15
CA VAL A 410 -3.47 -6.48 17.77
C VAL A 410 -4.74 -7.13 17.22
N GLN A 411 -4.60 -8.20 16.41
CA GLN A 411 -5.74 -8.92 15.83
C GLN A 411 -6.80 -9.31 16.87
N PRO A 412 -6.45 -9.82 18.08
CA PRO A 412 -7.46 -10.19 19.08
C PRO A 412 -8.34 -9.04 19.57
N ALA A 413 -7.89 -7.79 19.46
CA ALA A 413 -8.69 -6.61 19.76
C ALA A 413 -9.60 -6.23 18.59
N VAL A 414 -9.09 -6.34 17.35
CA VAL A 414 -9.87 -6.07 16.14
C VAL A 414 -10.99 -7.09 15.96
N ASP A 415 -10.75 -8.38 16.25
CA ASP A 415 -11.75 -9.45 16.13
C ASP A 415 -12.98 -9.29 17.05
N ARG A 416 -12.91 -8.38 18.03
CA ARG A 416 -14.03 -8.06 18.94
C ARG A 416 -14.90 -6.91 18.45
N GLU A 417 -14.45 -6.21 17.42
CA GLU A 417 -15.20 -5.11 16.82
C GLU A 417 -16.42 -5.66 16.07
N PRO A 418 -17.51 -4.91 15.99
CA PRO A 418 -18.71 -5.36 15.32
C PRO A 418 -18.42 -5.63 13.84
N THR A 419 -19.09 -6.65 13.32
CA THR A 419 -19.21 -6.95 11.90
C THR A 419 -20.66 -6.96 11.50
N ARG A 420 -20.91 -7.09 10.20
CA ARG A 420 -22.24 -7.20 9.62
C ARG A 420 -22.41 -8.55 8.95
N GLU A 421 -23.64 -9.04 8.95
CA GLU A 421 -23.98 -10.19 8.11
C GLU A 421 -23.94 -9.81 6.62
N GLY A 422 -23.04 -10.45 5.88
CA GLY A 422 -22.92 -10.36 4.43
C GLY A 422 -23.70 -11.49 3.74
N LEU A 423 -24.77 -11.15 3.05
CA LEU A 423 -25.61 -12.11 2.32
C LEU A 423 -25.06 -12.33 0.90
N VAL A 424 -24.58 -13.55 0.64
CA VAL A 424 -24.11 -13.98 -0.69
C VAL A 424 -25.27 -14.03 -1.69
N GLU A 425 -26.43 -14.51 -1.26
CA GLU A 425 -27.66 -14.54 -2.05
C GLU A 425 -28.77 -13.83 -1.28
N TRP A 426 -29.43 -12.90 -1.95
CA TRP A 426 -30.58 -12.17 -1.40
C TRP A 426 -31.47 -11.65 -2.52
N GLU A 427 -32.78 -11.73 -2.34
CA GLU A 427 -33.78 -11.20 -3.27
C GLU A 427 -34.74 -10.31 -2.49
N GLY A 428 -34.99 -9.10 -3.00
CA GLY A 428 -35.90 -8.16 -2.35
C GLY A 428 -35.62 -6.70 -2.70
N VAL A 429 -36.27 -5.80 -1.96
CA VAL A 429 -36.09 -4.35 -2.12
C VAL A 429 -35.27 -3.81 -0.97
N GLY A 430 -34.05 -3.39 -1.28
CA GLY A 430 -33.08 -2.86 -0.32
C GLY A 430 -32.88 -1.36 -0.49
N THR A 431 -31.88 -0.85 0.20
CA THR A 431 -31.48 0.56 0.13
C THR A 431 -30.01 0.66 -0.28
N VAL A 432 -29.70 1.49 -1.28
CA VAL A 432 -28.32 1.71 -1.72
C VAL A 432 -27.52 2.37 -0.60
N GLU A 433 -26.49 1.67 -0.12
CA GLU A 433 -25.57 2.15 0.91
C GLU A 433 -24.37 2.88 0.31
N ALA A 434 -23.81 2.32 -0.76
CA ALA A 434 -22.73 2.89 -1.54
C ALA A 434 -22.74 2.27 -2.94
N TRP A 435 -22.11 2.93 -3.91
CA TRP A 435 -21.99 2.39 -5.26
C TRP A 435 -20.69 2.81 -5.95
N THR A 436 -20.47 2.27 -7.14
CA THR A 436 -19.38 2.65 -8.05
C THR A 436 -19.70 2.20 -9.47
N THR A 437 -19.23 2.96 -10.44
CA THR A 437 -19.59 2.76 -11.85
C THR A 437 -18.33 2.77 -12.70
N PRO A 438 -17.82 1.60 -13.10
CA PRO A 438 -16.69 1.49 -14.03
C PRO A 438 -16.98 2.08 -15.40
N PHE A 439 -15.93 2.62 -16.01
CA PHE A 439 -15.94 3.18 -17.36
C PHE A 439 -15.11 2.33 -18.32
N ASP A 440 -15.57 2.22 -19.56
CA ASP A 440 -14.82 1.62 -20.67
C ASP A 440 -13.66 2.52 -21.15
N ARG A 441 -12.97 2.11 -22.21
CA ARG A 441 -11.85 2.88 -22.77
C ARG A 441 -12.31 4.11 -23.56
N GLU A 442 -13.56 4.09 -24.02
CA GLU A 442 -14.24 5.15 -24.75
C GLU A 442 -14.85 6.20 -23.80
N GLY A 443 -14.86 5.93 -22.49
CA GLY A 443 -15.35 6.84 -21.45
C GLY A 443 -16.85 6.71 -21.17
N ARG A 444 -17.45 5.56 -21.47
CA ARG A 444 -18.87 5.27 -21.19
C ARG A 444 -19.04 4.43 -19.91
N PRO A 445 -20.01 4.74 -19.04
CA PRO A 445 -20.43 3.86 -17.95
C PRO A 445 -20.85 2.49 -18.48
N GLU A 446 -20.26 1.40 -17.96
CA GLU A 446 -20.58 0.04 -18.43
C GLU A 446 -21.63 -0.67 -17.57
N LYS A 447 -21.53 -0.49 -16.24
CA LYS A 447 -22.30 -1.20 -15.21
C LYS A 447 -22.12 -0.48 -13.87
N ALA A 448 -22.98 -0.72 -12.89
CA ALA A 448 -22.81 -0.16 -11.55
C ALA A 448 -22.83 -1.26 -10.48
N PHE A 449 -21.81 -1.28 -9.63
CA PHE A 449 -21.76 -2.15 -8.45
C PHE A 449 -22.37 -1.42 -7.25
N LEU A 450 -23.20 -2.12 -6.48
CA LEU A 450 -23.92 -1.58 -5.34
C LEU A 450 -23.60 -2.38 -4.07
N ALA A 451 -23.36 -1.67 -2.97
CA ALA A 451 -23.60 -2.20 -1.63
C ALA A 451 -25.03 -1.86 -1.24
N VAL A 452 -25.81 -2.86 -0.83
CA VAL A 452 -27.24 -2.72 -0.54
C VAL A 452 -27.53 -3.17 0.89
N ARG A 453 -28.16 -2.29 1.67
CA ARG A 453 -28.70 -2.61 3.00
C ARG A 453 -30.07 -3.24 2.86
N THR A 454 -30.26 -4.42 3.48
CA THR A 454 -31.58 -5.04 3.57
C THR A 454 -32.43 -4.35 4.64
N PRO A 455 -33.77 -4.52 4.65
CA PRO A 455 -34.63 -4.01 5.72
C PRO A 455 -34.25 -4.51 7.12
N GLU A 456 -33.63 -5.69 7.21
CA GLU A 456 -33.16 -6.32 8.45
C GLU A 456 -31.79 -5.80 8.91
N GLY A 457 -31.11 -5.02 8.07
CA GLY A 457 -29.81 -4.42 8.37
C GLY A 457 -28.59 -5.21 7.89
N SER A 458 -28.77 -6.39 7.28
CA SER A 458 -27.68 -7.13 6.63
C SER A 458 -27.22 -6.40 5.33
N ARG A 459 -26.07 -6.78 4.76
CA ARG A 459 -25.60 -6.22 3.48
C ARG A 459 -25.56 -7.31 2.42
N THR A 460 -26.01 -6.98 1.21
CA THR A 460 -25.71 -7.75 0.00
C THR A 460 -25.01 -6.88 -1.04
N LEU A 461 -24.30 -7.51 -1.97
CA LEU A 461 -23.65 -6.83 -3.08
C LEU A 461 -24.41 -7.15 -4.36
N ALA A 462 -24.71 -6.12 -5.16
CA ALA A 462 -25.53 -6.26 -6.35
C ALA A 462 -24.93 -5.52 -7.56
N LEU A 463 -25.44 -5.83 -8.76
CA LEU A 463 -24.93 -5.32 -10.01
C LEU A 463 -26.04 -4.83 -10.94
N ILE A 464 -26.00 -3.55 -11.32
CA ILE A 464 -26.77 -3.02 -12.45
C ILE A 464 -25.97 -3.28 -13.73
N THR A 465 -26.52 -4.05 -14.66
CA THR A 465 -25.90 -4.39 -15.95
C THR A 465 -26.44 -3.60 -17.13
N ASP A 466 -27.59 -2.94 -16.98
CA ASP A 466 -28.14 -2.06 -18.00
C ASP A 466 -27.31 -0.76 -18.08
N SER A 467 -26.86 -0.42 -19.29
CA SER A 467 -25.95 0.72 -19.48
C SER A 467 -26.62 2.07 -19.25
N ALA A 468 -27.91 2.22 -19.56
CA ALA A 468 -28.63 3.47 -19.33
C ALA A 468 -28.86 3.69 -17.83
N ALA A 469 -29.20 2.64 -17.09
CA ALA A 469 -29.29 2.67 -15.63
C ALA A 469 -27.92 2.93 -14.99
N ALA A 470 -26.84 2.33 -15.51
CA ALA A 470 -25.48 2.62 -15.06
C ALA A 470 -25.09 4.08 -15.31
N GLU A 471 -25.50 4.69 -16.43
CA GLU A 471 -25.27 6.11 -16.72
C GLU A 471 -25.98 7.02 -15.71
N ALA A 472 -27.20 6.68 -15.28
CA ALA A 472 -27.91 7.44 -14.24
C ALA A 472 -27.11 7.51 -12.93
N THR A 473 -26.40 6.44 -12.56
CA THR A 473 -25.61 6.38 -11.31
C THR A 473 -24.39 7.31 -11.25
N VAL A 474 -24.00 7.92 -12.38
CA VAL A 474 -22.90 8.91 -12.42
C VAL A 474 -23.41 10.35 -12.51
N SER A 475 -24.68 10.55 -12.88
CA SER A 475 -25.34 11.86 -12.93
C SER A 475 -26.18 12.15 -11.69
N GLU A 476 -26.69 11.11 -11.02
CA GLU A 476 -27.61 11.21 -9.89
C GLU A 476 -26.96 10.73 -8.59
N ASP A 477 -27.37 11.32 -7.46
CA ASP A 477 -27.02 10.82 -6.14
C ASP A 477 -28.03 9.75 -5.71
N ILE A 478 -27.64 8.48 -5.88
CA ILE A 478 -28.50 7.34 -5.55
C ILE A 478 -28.31 6.83 -4.11
N GLY A 479 -27.57 7.56 -3.27
CA GLY A 479 -27.41 7.20 -1.85
C GLY A 479 -28.77 7.18 -1.15
N GLY A 480 -29.14 6.06 -0.54
CA GLY A 480 -30.45 5.91 0.10
C GLY A 480 -31.60 5.55 -0.85
N ALA A 481 -31.36 5.45 -2.16
CA ALA A 481 -32.39 5.03 -3.11
C ALA A 481 -32.84 3.59 -2.88
N LYS A 482 -34.09 3.28 -3.26
CA LYS A 482 -34.61 1.90 -3.24
C LYS A 482 -34.13 1.15 -4.48
N VAL A 483 -33.74 -0.09 -4.28
CA VAL A 483 -33.22 -0.96 -5.33
C VAL A 483 -33.80 -2.36 -5.18
N ALA A 484 -34.36 -2.89 -6.26
CA ALA A 484 -34.74 -4.29 -6.35
C ALA A 484 -33.51 -5.12 -6.71
N VAL A 485 -33.19 -6.13 -5.89
CA VAL A 485 -32.12 -7.10 -6.13
C VAL A 485 -32.77 -8.44 -6.43
N ALA A 486 -32.38 -9.07 -7.54
CA ALA A 486 -32.83 -10.40 -7.93
C ALA A 486 -31.91 -11.48 -7.36
N ALA A 487 -32.40 -12.73 -7.30
CA ALA A 487 -31.64 -13.86 -6.78
C ALA A 487 -30.26 -14.04 -7.43
N ASP A 488 -30.07 -13.68 -8.70
CA ASP A 488 -28.79 -13.78 -9.41
C ASP A 488 -27.80 -12.64 -9.09
N GLY A 489 -28.18 -11.68 -8.24
CA GLY A 489 -27.39 -10.51 -7.87
C GLY A 489 -27.55 -9.33 -8.84
N SER A 490 -28.38 -9.44 -9.88
CA SER A 490 -28.73 -8.29 -10.71
C SER A 490 -29.63 -7.30 -9.95
N ALA A 491 -29.52 -6.02 -10.27
CA ALA A 491 -30.25 -4.96 -9.60
C ALA A 491 -30.90 -3.95 -10.55
N ALA A 492 -32.03 -3.39 -10.11
CA ALA A 492 -32.73 -2.28 -10.77
C ALA A 492 -33.16 -1.22 -9.75
N LEU A 493 -32.84 0.04 -10.03
CA LEU A 493 -33.32 1.19 -9.24
C LEU A 493 -34.85 1.31 -9.38
N GLN A 494 -35.52 1.74 -8.30
CA GLN A 494 -36.99 1.90 -8.25
C GLN A 494 -37.45 3.34 -8.40
#